data_AF-A0A2K5HLG8-F1
#
_entry.id   AF-A0A2K5HLG8-F1
#
_cell.length_a   1.000
_cell.length_b   1.000
_cell.length_c   1.000
_cell.angle_alpha   90.00
_cell.angle_beta   90.00
_cell.angle_gamma   90.00
#
_symmetry.space_group_name_H-M   'P 1'
#
loop_
_entity.id
_entity.type
_entity.pdbx_description
1 polymer ?
#
loop_
_entity_poly.entity_id
_entity_poly.type
_entity_poly.pdbx_seq_one_letter_code
_entity_poly.pdbx_strand_id
1 'polypeptide(L)'
;MASSTSLPAPGSRPKKPLGKMADWFRQTLLKKPRKRPDSPESTSSDTSQPPSQDRLSPSLSLVTSPSLPPTHASDRGSSRWSKDYDVCVCHSEEDLVAAQNLVSYLEGSTTSLRCFLQLRDATPGGAIVSELCQALNNSHCRVLLITPGFLQDPWCKYQMLQALTEAPGAEGRTIPLLSGLSRDAYPPELRFMYYVDGRGPDGGFRQVKEAVMRYLQTLS
;
A
#
# COMPACT_ATOMS: atom_id res chain seq x y z
N MET A 1 26.92 -61.19 -2.44
CA MET A 1 27.11 -59.97 -3.27
C MET A 1 25.78 -59.64 -3.95
N ALA A 2 25.58 -58.36 -4.30
CA ALA A 2 24.50 -57.83 -5.14
C ALA A 2 23.05 -58.10 -4.70
N SER A 3 22.50 -57.17 -3.91
CA SER A 3 21.05 -56.92 -3.88
C SER A 3 20.66 -56.07 -5.09
N SER A 4 19.49 -56.32 -5.68
CA SER A 4 18.88 -55.45 -6.70
C SER A 4 17.48 -55.05 -6.26
N THR A 5 17.29 -53.76 -5.95
CA THR A 5 15.98 -53.18 -5.56
C THR A 5 15.46 -52.31 -6.70
N SER A 6 14.19 -52.47 -7.04
CA SER A 6 13.53 -51.73 -8.13
C SER A 6 13.24 -50.27 -7.77
N LEU A 7 13.29 -49.41 -8.79
CA LEU A 7 12.98 -47.98 -8.70
C LEU A 7 11.45 -47.74 -8.76
N PRO A 8 10.88 -46.84 -7.93
CA PRO A 8 9.53 -46.33 -8.13
C PRO A 8 9.52 -45.08 -9.04
N ALA A 9 8.47 -44.93 -9.85
CA ALA A 9 8.27 -43.76 -10.72
C ALA A 9 7.78 -42.52 -9.95
N PRO A 10 8.08 -41.28 -10.41
CA PRO A 10 7.64 -40.06 -9.75
C PRO A 10 6.15 -39.77 -10.02
N GLY A 11 5.37 -39.63 -8.94
CA GLY A 11 3.93 -39.33 -9.01
C GLY A 11 3.61 -37.90 -9.46
N SER A 12 2.46 -37.75 -10.11
CA SER A 12 1.89 -36.47 -10.54
C SER A 12 1.52 -35.58 -9.34
N ARG A 13 2.05 -34.35 -9.30
CA ARG A 13 1.64 -33.34 -8.31
C ARG A 13 0.31 -32.69 -8.71
N PRO A 14 -0.63 -32.43 -7.78
CA PRO A 14 -1.86 -31.72 -8.09
C PRO A 14 -1.59 -30.24 -8.37
N LYS A 15 -2.17 -29.71 -9.45
CA LYS A 15 -2.15 -28.27 -9.75
C LYS A 15 -3.03 -27.54 -8.73
N LYS A 16 -2.46 -26.60 -7.95
CA LYS A 16 -3.23 -25.73 -7.05
C LYS A 16 -4.12 -24.78 -7.87
N PRO A 17 -5.39 -24.56 -7.50
CA PRO A 17 -6.30 -23.67 -8.22
C PRO A 17 -6.09 -22.19 -7.82
N LEU A 18 -4.96 -21.61 -8.21
CA LEU A 18 -4.57 -20.25 -7.80
C LEU A 18 -5.26 -19.11 -8.59
N GLY A 19 -6.17 -19.42 -9.53
CA GLY A 19 -6.87 -18.40 -10.33
C GLY A 19 -8.06 -17.71 -9.63
N LYS A 20 -8.54 -18.22 -8.49
CA LYS A 20 -9.82 -17.78 -7.90
C LYS A 20 -9.78 -16.44 -7.15
N MET A 21 -8.60 -15.96 -6.74
CA MET A 21 -8.49 -14.79 -5.85
C MET A 21 -8.62 -13.47 -6.62
N ALA A 22 -7.98 -13.35 -7.80
CA ALA A 22 -8.14 -12.21 -8.69
C ALA A 22 -9.59 -12.01 -9.16
N ASP A 23 -10.32 -13.09 -9.43
CA ASP A 23 -11.74 -13.02 -9.81
C ASP A 23 -12.64 -12.49 -8.68
N TRP A 24 -12.32 -12.78 -7.42
CA TRP A 24 -13.07 -12.24 -6.28
C TRP A 24 -12.89 -10.72 -6.16
N PHE A 25 -11.67 -10.20 -6.32
CA PHE A 25 -11.41 -8.75 -6.34
C PHE A 25 -12.08 -8.04 -7.54
N ARG A 26 -12.12 -8.69 -8.71
CA ARG A 26 -12.91 -8.18 -9.86
C ARG A 26 -14.41 -8.08 -9.49
N GLN A 27 -14.97 -9.07 -8.80
CA GLN A 27 -16.39 -9.09 -8.43
C GLN A 27 -16.78 -8.10 -7.32
N THR A 28 -15.86 -7.72 -6.42
CA THR A 28 -16.14 -6.73 -5.37
C THR A 28 -16.10 -5.31 -5.91
N LEU A 29 -15.14 -4.99 -6.79
CA LEU A 29 -14.98 -3.65 -7.37
C LEU A 29 -16.00 -3.33 -8.49
N LEU A 30 -16.49 -4.32 -9.25
CA LEU A 30 -17.51 -4.10 -10.30
C LEU A 30 -18.93 -3.86 -9.77
N LYS A 31 -19.17 -3.93 -8.45
CA LYS A 31 -20.50 -3.62 -7.86
C LYS A 31 -20.77 -2.12 -7.82
N LYS A 32 -21.01 -1.56 -9.01
CA LYS A 32 -21.67 -0.26 -9.21
C LYS A 32 -22.91 -0.19 -8.30
N PRO A 33 -23.12 0.90 -7.54
CA PRO A 33 -24.27 0.99 -6.64
C PRO A 33 -25.56 0.84 -7.44
N ARG A 34 -26.28 -0.25 -7.18
CA ARG A 34 -27.60 -0.49 -7.77
C ARG A 34 -28.52 0.60 -7.22
N LYS A 35 -29.05 1.46 -8.09
CA LYS A 35 -30.08 2.45 -7.74
C LYS A 35 -31.17 1.73 -6.93
N ARG A 36 -31.50 2.26 -5.75
CA ARG A 36 -32.64 1.76 -4.97
C ARG A 36 -33.91 1.96 -5.81
N PRO A 37 -34.85 1.00 -5.84
CA PRO A 37 -36.18 1.27 -6.34
C PRO A 37 -36.87 2.30 -5.46
N ASP A 38 -37.63 3.21 -6.08
CA ASP A 38 -38.57 4.07 -5.38
C ASP A 38 -39.64 3.24 -4.66
N SER A 39 -40.03 3.69 -3.47
CA SER A 39 -41.28 3.28 -2.81
C SER A 39 -42.12 4.54 -2.58
N PRO A 40 -43.45 4.46 -2.74
CA PRO A 40 -44.28 5.64 -2.95
C PRO A 40 -44.58 6.42 -1.67
N GLU A 41 -44.84 7.69 -1.89
CA GLU A 41 -45.36 8.68 -0.97
C GLU A 41 -46.78 8.33 -0.47
N SER A 42 -47.07 8.63 0.80
CA SER A 42 -48.44 8.79 1.29
C SER A 42 -48.52 9.99 2.25
N THR A 43 -49.59 10.77 2.10
CA THR A 43 -49.70 12.17 2.55
C THR A 43 -50.80 12.35 3.59
N SER A 44 -50.55 13.14 4.66
CA SER A 44 -51.51 13.95 5.47
C SER A 44 -50.86 14.30 6.83
N SER A 45 -50.62 15.57 7.23
CA SER A 45 -51.61 16.56 7.75
C SER A 45 -52.15 16.17 9.15
N ASP A 46 -52.22 17.01 10.20
CA ASP A 46 -51.87 18.44 10.43
C ASP A 46 -51.88 18.75 11.97
N THR A 47 -51.23 19.85 12.42
CA THR A 47 -51.53 20.71 13.62
C THR A 47 -51.83 20.05 15.00
N SER A 48 -51.12 20.29 16.11
CA SER A 48 -51.04 21.57 16.87
C SER A 48 -50.05 21.53 18.08
N GLN A 49 -49.72 22.71 18.63
CA GLN A 49 -48.86 23.02 19.81
C GLN A 49 -49.56 24.10 20.68
N PRO A 50 -49.01 24.64 21.80
CA PRO A 50 -48.01 24.18 22.78
C PRO A 50 -48.74 23.96 24.15
N PRO A 51 -48.41 24.50 25.36
CA PRO A 51 -47.18 24.95 26.08
C PRO A 51 -46.76 23.88 27.15
N SER A 52 -45.98 24.07 28.24
CA SER A 52 -45.37 25.21 28.97
C SER A 52 -43.97 24.86 29.52
N GLN A 53 -43.05 25.84 29.46
CA GLN A 53 -42.08 26.33 30.50
C GLN A 53 -41.42 25.33 31.49
N ASP A 54 -40.12 25.36 31.80
CA ASP A 54 -39.16 26.48 32.03
C ASP A 54 -37.73 26.16 31.49
N ARG A 55 -36.92 27.10 30.96
CA ARG A 55 -35.94 28.00 31.64
C ARG A 55 -34.97 27.25 32.61
N LEU A 56 -33.63 27.32 32.54
CA LEU A 56 -32.69 28.41 32.19
C LEU A 56 -31.32 27.90 31.63
N SER A 57 -30.52 28.83 31.10
CA SER A 57 -29.04 28.79 30.98
C SER A 57 -28.53 30.25 31.16
N PRO A 58 -27.22 30.56 31.27
CA PRO A 58 -26.01 29.73 31.45
C PRO A 58 -25.20 30.13 32.71
N SER A 59 -24.06 29.47 32.97
CA SER A 59 -22.98 30.07 33.80
C SER A 59 -21.59 29.74 33.25
N LEU A 60 -20.73 30.77 33.20
CA LEU A 60 -19.34 30.69 32.79
C LEU A 60 -18.46 30.51 34.03
N SER A 61 -17.69 29.43 34.09
CA SER A 61 -16.60 29.25 35.06
C SER A 61 -15.26 29.15 34.33
N LEU A 62 -14.42 30.16 34.53
CA LEU A 62 -13.07 30.27 33.99
C LEU A 62 -12.06 29.54 34.90
N VAL A 63 -10.96 29.05 34.32
CA VAL A 63 -9.75 28.51 35.00
C VAL A 63 -9.98 27.16 35.73
N THR A 64 -9.40 26.06 35.26
CA THR A 64 -8.01 25.70 35.60
C THR A 64 -7.38 24.85 34.48
N SER A 65 -6.24 25.29 33.96
CA SER A 65 -5.51 24.56 32.91
C SER A 65 -4.91 23.25 33.45
N PRO A 66 -5.11 22.09 32.79
CA PRO A 66 -4.23 20.95 33.00
C PRO A 66 -2.83 21.33 32.49
N SER A 67 -1.83 21.29 33.36
CA SER A 67 -0.44 21.50 32.96
C SER A 67 -0.09 20.52 31.84
N LEU A 68 0.45 21.03 30.74
CA LEU A 68 1.15 20.18 29.78
C LEU A 68 2.22 19.39 30.56
N PRO A 69 2.37 18.07 30.36
CA PRO A 69 3.55 17.37 30.84
C PRO A 69 4.79 18.02 30.23
N PRO A 70 5.93 18.04 30.95
CA PRO A 70 7.11 18.75 30.49
C PRO A 70 7.51 18.26 29.09
N THR A 71 8.03 19.18 28.29
CA THR A 71 8.68 18.89 27.02
C THR A 71 9.72 17.81 27.24
N HIS A 72 9.34 16.55 26.99
CA HIS A 72 10.31 15.53 26.70
C HIS A 72 11.06 16.05 25.48
N ALA A 73 12.35 16.28 25.65
CA ALA A 73 13.27 16.40 24.55
C ALA A 73 13.27 15.04 23.86
N SER A 74 12.27 14.81 23.01
CA SER A 74 12.14 13.57 22.24
C SER A 74 13.41 13.42 21.42
N ASP A 75 14.04 12.28 21.65
CA ASP A 75 15.33 11.89 21.10
C ASP A 75 15.58 12.42 19.69
N ARG A 76 16.84 12.79 19.42
CA ARG A 76 17.41 12.73 18.07
C ARG A 76 17.59 11.28 17.60
N GLY A 77 16.62 10.40 17.90
CA GLY A 77 16.43 9.16 17.19
C GLY A 77 16.04 9.54 15.77
N SER A 78 16.88 9.19 14.80
CA SER A 78 16.70 9.69 13.43
C SER A 78 15.31 9.31 12.89
N SER A 79 14.71 10.19 12.08
CA SER A 79 13.31 10.02 11.66
C SER A 79 13.09 8.73 10.88
N ARG A 80 14.17 8.11 10.36
CA ARG A 80 14.18 6.74 9.81
C ARG A 80 13.47 5.70 10.69
N TRP A 81 13.53 5.81 12.02
CA TRP A 81 12.90 4.84 12.93
C TRP A 81 11.48 5.24 13.39
N SER A 82 10.93 6.35 12.91
CA SER A 82 9.55 6.79 13.25
C SER A 82 8.44 5.95 12.61
N LYS A 83 8.78 4.99 11.73
CA LYS A 83 7.85 4.08 11.07
C LYS A 83 8.33 2.64 11.13
N ASP A 84 7.40 1.70 10.94
CA ASP A 84 7.63 0.25 10.98
C ASP A 84 8.53 -0.24 9.84
N TYR A 85 8.42 0.38 8.66
CA TYR A 85 9.13 -0.01 7.45
C TYR A 85 9.89 1.16 6.82
N ASP A 86 11.05 0.84 6.23
CA ASP A 86 11.85 1.78 5.45
C ASP A 86 11.31 1.88 4.01
N VAL A 87 10.79 0.77 3.45
CA VAL A 87 10.30 0.68 2.07
C VAL A 87 9.07 -0.23 1.96
N CYS A 88 7.98 0.21 1.32
CA CYS A 88 6.91 -0.67 0.82
C CYS A 88 7.14 -0.96 -0.68
N VAL A 89 7.06 -2.22 -1.10
CA VAL A 89 7.13 -2.59 -2.53
C VAL A 89 5.75 -2.98 -3.04
N CYS A 90 5.18 -2.16 -3.92
CA CYS A 90 3.92 -2.46 -4.62
C CYS A 90 4.23 -3.15 -5.95
N HIS A 91 3.58 -4.28 -6.19
CA HIS A 91 3.78 -5.14 -7.37
C HIS A 91 2.47 -5.86 -7.70
N SER A 92 2.31 -6.36 -8.94
CA SER A 92 1.21 -7.30 -9.25
C SER A 92 1.53 -8.70 -8.74
N GLU A 93 0.53 -9.57 -8.55
CA GLU A 93 0.77 -10.97 -8.16
C GLU A 93 1.70 -11.70 -9.16
N GLU A 94 1.65 -11.30 -10.45
CA GLU A 94 2.48 -11.81 -11.54
C GLU A 94 3.98 -11.50 -11.34
N ASP A 95 4.28 -10.35 -10.73
CA ASP A 95 5.64 -9.82 -10.56
C ASP A 95 6.31 -10.25 -9.24
N LEU A 96 5.67 -11.13 -8.45
CA LEU A 96 6.12 -11.50 -7.10
C LEU A 96 7.60 -11.91 -7.04
N VAL A 97 8.09 -12.65 -8.02
CA VAL A 97 9.51 -13.09 -8.09
C VAL A 97 10.44 -11.88 -8.28
N ALA A 98 10.09 -10.94 -9.14
CA ALA A 98 10.87 -9.73 -9.36
C ALA A 98 10.85 -8.81 -8.12
N ALA A 99 9.70 -8.70 -7.45
CA ALA A 99 9.57 -7.96 -6.19
C ALA A 99 10.37 -8.59 -5.05
N GLN A 100 10.37 -9.93 -4.91
CA GLN A 100 11.20 -10.65 -3.93
C GLN A 100 12.71 -10.45 -4.18
N ASN A 101 13.14 -10.45 -5.44
CA ASN A 101 14.54 -10.21 -5.81
C ASN A 101 14.97 -8.77 -5.48
N LEU A 102 14.11 -7.78 -5.75
CA LEU A 102 14.34 -6.38 -5.38
C LEU A 102 14.40 -6.21 -3.86
N VAL A 103 13.46 -6.78 -3.11
CA VAL A 103 13.44 -6.76 -1.63
C VAL A 103 14.73 -7.37 -1.08
N SER A 104 15.12 -8.56 -1.56
CA SER A 104 16.37 -9.22 -1.14
C SER A 104 17.62 -8.36 -1.41
N TYR A 105 17.65 -7.60 -2.50
CA TYR A 105 18.75 -6.68 -2.83
C TYR A 105 18.79 -5.40 -1.96
N LEU A 106 17.62 -4.94 -1.49
CA LEU A 106 17.48 -3.82 -0.56
C LEU A 106 17.80 -4.22 0.89
N GLU A 107 17.23 -5.33 1.35
CA GLU A 107 17.44 -5.89 2.69
C GLU A 107 18.89 -6.37 2.88
N GLY A 108 19.48 -7.03 1.88
CA GLY A 108 20.89 -7.45 1.87
C GLY A 108 21.93 -6.32 1.74
N SER A 109 21.55 -5.07 2.03
CA SER A 109 22.46 -3.92 2.02
C SER A 109 23.14 -3.71 3.38
N THR A 110 24.29 -3.03 3.38
CA THR A 110 25.03 -2.67 4.60
C THR A 110 24.25 -1.80 5.59
N THR A 111 23.14 -1.19 5.15
CA THR A 111 22.28 -0.32 5.96
C THR A 111 21.07 -1.06 6.57
N SER A 112 20.87 -2.33 6.21
CA SER A 112 19.77 -3.21 6.63
C SER A 112 18.41 -2.50 6.57
N LEU A 113 17.85 -2.42 5.36
CA LEU A 113 16.55 -1.78 5.14
C LEU A 113 15.42 -2.71 5.55
N ARG A 114 14.40 -2.19 6.24
CA ARG A 114 13.17 -2.94 6.53
C ARG A 114 12.18 -2.80 5.38
N CYS A 115 11.99 -3.84 4.58
CA CYS A 115 11.03 -3.79 3.46
C CYS A 115 9.70 -4.46 3.85
N PHE A 116 8.59 -3.92 3.34
CA PHE A 116 7.28 -4.57 3.34
C PHE A 116 6.97 -5.13 1.96
N LEU A 117 6.59 -6.40 1.91
CA LEU A 117 6.12 -7.13 0.74
C LEU A 117 4.80 -7.83 1.06
N GLN A 118 3.73 -7.50 0.31
CA GLN A 118 2.36 -7.95 0.58
C GLN A 118 2.21 -9.44 0.90
N LEU A 119 2.76 -10.32 0.05
CA LEU A 119 2.60 -11.77 0.20
C LEU A 119 3.47 -12.39 1.29
N ARG A 120 4.38 -11.62 1.92
CA ARG A 120 5.24 -12.05 3.02
C ARG A 120 4.76 -11.48 4.37
N ASP A 121 4.43 -10.19 4.37
CA ASP A 121 4.35 -9.38 5.60
C ASP A 121 2.91 -8.97 5.98
N ALA A 122 1.91 -9.19 5.11
CA ALA A 122 0.52 -8.93 5.45
C ALA A 122 -0.05 -10.01 6.40
N THR A 123 -0.83 -9.56 7.40
CA THR A 123 -1.36 -10.44 8.46
C THR A 123 -2.31 -11.50 7.88
N PRO A 124 -2.07 -12.81 8.11
CA PRO A 124 -2.99 -13.86 7.67
C PRO A 124 -4.40 -13.68 8.25
N GLY A 125 -5.41 -13.67 7.36
CA GLY A 125 -6.80 -13.38 7.74
C GLY A 125 -7.15 -11.89 7.86
N GLY A 126 -6.16 -11.00 7.74
CA GLY A 126 -6.37 -9.55 7.67
C GLY A 126 -7.03 -9.11 6.37
N ALA A 127 -7.63 -7.91 6.39
CA ALA A 127 -8.19 -7.30 5.19
C ALA A 127 -7.06 -6.77 4.31
N ILE A 128 -6.72 -7.49 3.23
CA ILE A 128 -5.62 -7.18 2.29
C ILE A 128 -5.57 -5.69 1.91
N VAL A 129 -6.72 -5.09 1.60
CA VAL A 129 -6.87 -3.66 1.28
C VAL A 129 -6.35 -2.76 2.41
N SER A 130 -6.75 -3.03 3.65
CA SER A 130 -6.39 -2.25 4.84
C SER A 130 -4.92 -2.44 5.20
N GLU A 131 -4.42 -3.68 5.21
CA GLU A 131 -3.01 -4.00 5.47
C GLU A 131 -2.08 -3.23 4.52
N LEU A 132 -2.49 -3.10 3.26
CA LEU A 132 -1.71 -2.43 2.23
C LEU A 132 -1.76 -0.91 2.33
N CYS A 133 -2.93 -0.32 2.60
CA CYS A 133 -3.02 1.10 2.89
C CYS A 133 -2.22 1.47 4.15
N GLN A 134 -2.24 0.61 5.17
CA GLN A 134 -1.44 0.77 6.37
C GLN A 134 0.06 0.63 6.09
N ALA A 135 0.50 -0.41 5.37
CA ALA A 135 1.91 -0.61 5.02
C ALA A 135 2.46 0.52 4.15
N LEU A 136 1.65 1.02 3.20
CA LEU A 136 1.93 2.23 2.44
C LEU A 136 2.19 3.40 3.40
N ASN A 137 1.27 3.69 4.33
CA ASN A 137 1.40 4.83 5.25
C ASN A 137 2.57 4.67 6.24
N ASN A 138 2.74 3.48 6.80
CA ASN A 138 3.79 3.09 7.75
C ASN A 138 5.12 2.72 7.07
N SER A 139 5.32 3.14 5.81
CA SER A 139 6.62 3.11 5.13
C SER A 139 7.17 4.51 4.89
N HIS A 140 8.49 4.65 4.99
CA HIS A 140 9.20 5.87 4.61
C HIS A 140 9.20 6.06 3.09
N CYS A 141 9.68 5.07 2.35
CA CYS A 141 9.62 5.01 0.89
C CYS A 141 8.55 4.04 0.38
N ARG A 142 8.17 4.22 -0.88
CA ARG A 142 7.30 3.35 -1.67
C ARG A 142 7.95 3.10 -3.01
N VAL A 143 8.19 1.85 -3.36
CA VAL A 143 8.64 1.45 -4.71
C VAL A 143 7.46 0.87 -5.46
N LEU A 144 7.17 1.40 -6.64
CA LEU A 144 6.12 0.89 -7.52
C LEU A 144 6.81 0.09 -8.63
N LEU A 145 6.67 -1.24 -8.62
CA LEU A 145 7.18 -2.11 -9.69
C LEU A 145 6.15 -2.15 -10.82
N ILE A 146 6.27 -1.23 -11.77
CA ILE A 146 5.29 -1.01 -12.84
C ILE A 146 5.66 -1.86 -14.06
N THR A 147 4.82 -2.84 -14.33
CA THR A 147 4.94 -3.84 -15.41
C THR A 147 3.64 -3.92 -16.21
N PRO A 148 3.58 -4.69 -17.31
CA PRO A 148 2.31 -4.96 -17.98
C PRO A 148 1.23 -5.57 -17.07
N GLY A 149 1.61 -6.37 -16.06
CA GLY A 149 0.68 -6.96 -15.08
C GLY A 149 0.17 -5.91 -14.08
N PHE A 150 1.07 -5.09 -13.54
CA PHE A 150 0.73 -3.95 -12.68
C PHE A 150 -0.27 -2.99 -13.36
N LEU A 151 -0.15 -2.78 -14.67
CA LEU A 151 -1.08 -1.96 -15.45
C LEU A 151 -2.38 -2.67 -15.86
N GLN A 152 -2.54 -3.96 -15.55
CA GLN A 152 -3.79 -4.69 -15.72
C GLN A 152 -4.55 -4.87 -14.40
N ASP A 153 -3.84 -4.90 -13.27
CA ASP A 153 -4.45 -4.99 -11.94
C ASP A 153 -5.05 -3.64 -11.47
N PRO A 154 -6.38 -3.55 -11.23
CA PRO A 154 -7.01 -2.35 -10.68
C PRO A 154 -6.49 -1.99 -9.28
N TRP A 155 -6.06 -2.97 -8.50
CA TRP A 155 -5.55 -2.76 -7.15
C TRP A 155 -4.17 -2.12 -7.16
N CYS A 156 -3.25 -2.58 -8.01
CA CYS A 156 -1.96 -1.93 -8.23
C CYS A 156 -2.10 -0.46 -8.69
N LYS A 157 -3.06 -0.18 -9.58
CA LYS A 157 -3.40 1.19 -9.98
C LYS A 157 -3.90 2.03 -8.81
N TYR A 158 -4.76 1.47 -7.95
CA TYR A 158 -5.23 2.17 -6.75
C TYR A 158 -4.06 2.48 -5.80
N GLN A 159 -3.16 1.52 -5.53
CA GLN A 159 -1.96 1.74 -4.72
C GLN A 159 -1.04 2.82 -5.30
N MET A 160 -0.84 2.83 -6.63
CA MET A 160 -0.10 3.88 -7.33
C MET A 160 -0.75 5.25 -7.11
N LEU A 161 -2.05 5.39 -7.42
CA LEU A 161 -2.76 6.66 -7.26
C LEU A 161 -2.78 7.14 -5.80
N GLN A 162 -2.90 6.22 -4.83
CA GLN A 162 -2.78 6.52 -3.41
C GLN A 162 -1.37 7.04 -3.04
N ALA A 163 -0.31 6.39 -3.54
CA ALA A 163 1.07 6.83 -3.33
C ALA A 163 1.42 8.17 -3.98
N LEU A 164 0.77 8.50 -5.10
CA LEU A 164 0.92 9.80 -5.77
C LEU A 164 0.08 10.90 -5.11
N THR A 165 -1.10 10.57 -4.57
CA THR A 165 -1.94 11.52 -3.83
C THR A 165 -1.26 11.98 -2.54
N GLU A 166 -0.55 11.09 -1.84
CA GLU A 166 0.19 11.42 -0.61
C GLU A 166 1.52 12.14 -0.84
N ALA A 167 2.08 12.09 -2.05
CA ALA A 167 3.36 12.69 -2.40
C ALA A 167 3.37 13.13 -3.88
N PRO A 168 2.65 14.20 -4.26
CA PRO A 168 2.44 14.57 -5.66
C PRO A 168 3.71 15.04 -6.38
N GLY A 169 4.72 15.53 -5.65
CA GLY A 169 6.06 15.82 -6.18
C GLY A 169 7.05 14.65 -6.14
N ALA A 170 6.57 13.46 -5.75
CA ALA A 170 7.34 12.26 -5.40
C ALA A 170 8.35 12.39 -4.24
N GLU A 171 8.98 13.55 -4.02
CA GLU A 171 9.86 13.94 -2.89
C GLU A 171 10.95 12.91 -2.47
N GLY A 172 11.26 11.92 -3.32
CA GLY A 172 12.04 10.72 -2.96
C GLY A 172 11.24 9.65 -2.20
N ARG A 173 10.04 9.97 -1.73
CA ARG A 173 9.09 9.07 -1.04
C ARG A 173 8.46 8.03 -1.97
N THR A 174 8.17 8.36 -3.23
CA THR A 174 7.61 7.43 -4.21
C THR A 174 8.58 7.23 -5.37
N ILE A 175 8.99 5.99 -5.63
CA ILE A 175 10.01 5.61 -6.61
C ILE A 175 9.39 4.61 -7.61
N PRO A 176 8.94 5.07 -8.79
CA PRO A 176 8.48 4.18 -9.86
C PRO A 176 9.67 3.46 -10.52
N LEU A 177 9.60 2.13 -10.61
CA LEU A 177 10.49 1.28 -11.38
C LEU A 177 9.71 0.65 -12.53
N LEU A 178 9.99 1.04 -13.77
CA LEU A 178 9.29 0.54 -14.95
C LEU A 178 10.06 -0.62 -15.57
N SER A 179 9.43 -1.79 -15.67
CA SER A 179 10.05 -2.99 -16.23
C SER A 179 9.17 -3.63 -17.29
N GLY A 180 9.78 -4.07 -18.41
CA GLY A 180 9.06 -4.74 -19.51
C GLY A 180 8.05 -3.87 -20.28
N LEU A 181 8.01 -2.55 -20.06
CA LEU A 181 7.04 -1.65 -20.68
C LEU A 181 7.57 -0.93 -21.92
N SER A 182 6.68 -0.67 -22.87
CA SER A 182 6.87 0.29 -23.96
C SER A 182 6.51 1.72 -23.48
N ARG A 183 7.11 2.75 -24.09
CA ARG A 183 7.01 4.14 -23.59
C ARG A 183 5.62 4.75 -23.71
N ASP A 184 4.83 4.27 -24.66
CA ASP A 184 3.41 4.59 -24.86
C ASP A 184 2.50 4.03 -23.76
N ALA A 185 2.91 2.96 -23.09
CA ALA A 185 2.19 2.36 -21.97
C ALA A 185 2.56 2.97 -20.60
N TYR A 186 3.45 3.96 -20.55
CA TYR A 186 3.85 4.59 -19.28
C TYR A 186 2.68 5.40 -18.71
N PRO A 187 2.33 5.23 -17.41
CA PRO A 187 1.24 6.00 -16.80
C PRO A 187 1.48 7.52 -16.94
N PRO A 188 0.48 8.30 -17.38
CA PRO A 188 0.65 9.72 -17.66
C PRO A 188 1.02 10.54 -16.41
N GLU A 189 0.70 10.03 -15.22
CA GLU A 189 1.07 10.61 -13.94
C GLU A 189 2.60 10.69 -13.78
N LEU A 190 3.36 9.73 -14.34
CA LEU A 190 4.81 9.68 -14.21
C LEU A 190 5.54 10.76 -15.03
N ARG A 191 4.85 11.48 -15.92
CA ARG A 191 5.45 12.51 -16.78
C ARG A 191 6.06 13.68 -16.02
N PHE A 192 5.67 13.87 -14.76
CA PHE A 192 6.09 15.00 -13.92
C PHE A 192 6.97 14.59 -12.73
N MET A 193 7.40 13.32 -12.65
CA MET A 193 8.23 12.82 -11.55
C MET A 193 9.43 12.00 -12.07
N TYR A 194 10.42 11.84 -11.19
CA TYR A 194 11.52 10.92 -11.42
C TYR A 194 11.03 9.46 -11.44
N TYR A 195 11.58 8.66 -12.35
CA TYR A 195 11.37 7.22 -12.40
C TYR A 195 12.66 6.49 -12.77
N VAL A 196 12.74 5.21 -12.42
CA VAL A 196 13.82 4.30 -12.79
C VAL A 196 13.39 3.46 -13.98
N ASP A 197 14.19 3.48 -15.05
CA ASP A 197 14.01 2.58 -16.21
C ASP A 197 14.71 1.23 -15.92
N GLY A 198 13.92 0.16 -15.83
CA GLY A 198 14.38 -1.20 -15.59
C GLY A 198 15.17 -1.81 -16.76
N ARG A 199 15.30 -1.11 -17.89
CA ARG A 199 16.25 -1.44 -18.98
C ARG A 199 17.71 -1.12 -18.60
N GLY A 200 17.93 -0.44 -17.48
CA GLY A 200 19.26 -0.13 -16.94
C GLY A 200 20.02 -1.35 -16.38
N PRO A 201 21.26 -1.15 -15.91
CA PRO A 201 22.04 -2.19 -15.24
C PRO A 201 21.30 -2.73 -14.00
N ASP A 202 21.51 -4.01 -13.69
CA ASP A 202 20.87 -4.71 -12.56
C ASP A 202 19.33 -4.62 -12.56
N GLY A 203 18.70 -4.43 -13.73
CA GLY A 203 17.24 -4.28 -13.84
C GLY A 203 16.69 -3.01 -13.18
N GLY A 204 17.54 -1.99 -12.95
CA GLY A 204 17.19 -0.77 -12.21
C GLY A 204 17.30 -0.89 -10.69
N PHE A 205 17.60 -2.07 -10.13
CA PHE A 205 17.59 -2.29 -8.68
C PHE A 205 18.62 -1.43 -7.94
N ARG A 206 19.76 -1.17 -8.58
CA ARG A 206 20.81 -0.27 -8.08
C ARG A 206 20.31 1.16 -7.94
N GLN A 207 19.67 1.71 -8.98
CA GLN A 207 19.12 3.07 -8.98
C GLN A 207 17.99 3.20 -7.94
N VAL A 208 17.12 2.19 -7.81
CA VAL A 208 16.08 2.17 -6.76
C VAL A 208 16.73 2.24 -5.37
N LYS A 209 17.75 1.42 -5.11
CA LYS A 209 18.48 1.41 -3.82
C LYS A 209 19.14 2.75 -3.54
N GLU A 210 19.80 3.36 -4.53
CA GLU A 210 20.40 4.69 -4.40
C GLU A 210 19.36 5.79 -4.14
N ALA A 211 18.19 5.72 -4.78
CA ALA A 211 17.08 6.65 -4.56
C ALA A 211 16.50 6.51 -3.14
N VAL A 212 16.23 5.28 -2.68
CA VAL A 212 15.80 5.00 -1.30
C VAL A 212 16.82 5.53 -0.29
N MET A 213 18.11 5.20 -0.46
CA MET A 213 19.17 5.64 0.45
C MET A 213 19.30 7.16 0.51
N ARG A 214 19.23 7.84 -0.64
CA ARG A 214 19.26 9.31 -0.71
C ARG A 214 18.07 9.94 0.02
N TYR A 215 16.87 9.37 -0.09
CA TYR A 215 15.71 9.85 0.66
C TYR A 215 15.84 9.62 2.17
N LEU A 216 16.23 8.42 2.61
CA LEU A 216 16.40 8.13 4.04
C LEU A 216 17.49 8.99 4.71
N GLN A 217 18.49 9.44 3.94
CA GLN A 217 19.47 10.44 4.39
C GLN A 217 18.85 11.82 4.63
N THR A 218 17.81 12.23 3.89
CA THR A 218 17.10 13.51 4.17
C THR A 218 16.18 13.45 5.40
N LEU A 219 15.94 12.25 5.94
CA LEU A 219 15.19 12.01 7.17
C LEU A 219 16.07 11.82 8.42
N SER A 220 17.40 11.91 8.29
CA SER A 220 18.35 11.61 9.37
C SER A 220 18.99 12.86 9.98
#